data_AF-F4LP78-F1
#
_entry.id   AF-F4LP78-F1
#
_cell.length_a   1.000
_cell.length_b   1.000
_cell.length_c   1.000
_cell.angle_alpha   90.00
_cell.angle_beta   90.00
_cell.angle_gamma   90.00
#
_symmetry.space_group_name_H-M   'P 1'
#
loop_
_entity.id
_entity.type
_entity.pdbx_description
1 polymer ?
#
loop_
_entity_poly.entity_id
_entity_poly.type
_entity_poly.pdbx_seq_one_letter_code
_entity_poly.pdbx_strand_id
1 'polypeptide(L)'
;MKKYVLAAAVYVLVSVSAGAAQSGIAGLPSEVDFYAIVADVADGGKIAMTQDLFYTQLMSFNGITVTDKRKTRYQDAADELRPDALAFHAEIKESEAEWECTLYMDFPAEGKTVSVSNTYDSYYKILTEAKTTLQTLFSDLAAAVTDTSAAATDTSSARRDAIVPTLEGISGTWSGEENINKIVILRGGRGFVIFRNGASMNISVEIKNGQVICTQTGKSNASFFPDMPREIALVAALNAEPIAWTLSLTENGTLSGIKKTLRTRYDGGEAAGTETAEIGVTWHKQQ
;
A
#
# COMPACT_ATOMS: atom_id res chain seq x y z
N MET A 1 28.23 -11.46 -65.75
CA MET A 1 28.22 -12.17 -64.45
C MET A 1 28.70 -11.21 -63.36
N LYS A 2 27.90 -11.15 -62.28
CA LYS A 2 28.21 -10.76 -60.89
C LYS A 2 28.78 -9.36 -60.57
N LYS A 3 27.85 -8.56 -60.03
CA LYS A 3 28.02 -7.36 -59.20
C LYS A 3 28.82 -7.69 -57.93
N TYR A 4 29.63 -6.75 -57.45
CA TYR A 4 29.95 -6.61 -56.03
C TYR A 4 29.78 -5.15 -55.62
N VAL A 5 28.82 -4.92 -54.74
CA VAL A 5 28.56 -3.66 -54.04
C VAL A 5 29.38 -3.72 -52.76
N LEU A 6 30.29 -2.75 -52.55
CA LEU A 6 30.94 -2.55 -51.25
C LEU A 6 29.94 -1.88 -50.30
N ALA A 7 29.63 -2.55 -49.19
CA ALA A 7 28.88 -1.95 -48.08
C ALA A 7 29.83 -1.11 -47.22
N ALA A 8 29.48 0.16 -47.01
CA ALA A 8 30.16 1.05 -46.09
C ALA A 8 29.64 0.80 -44.66
N ALA A 9 30.56 0.49 -43.73
CA ALA A 9 30.25 0.40 -42.31
C ALA A 9 30.23 1.80 -41.69
N VAL A 10 29.07 2.24 -41.23
CA VAL A 10 28.90 3.48 -40.45
C VAL A 10 29.16 3.13 -38.97
N TYR A 11 30.22 3.71 -38.40
CA TYR A 11 30.45 3.68 -36.96
C TYR A 11 29.57 4.76 -36.30
N VAL A 12 28.62 4.34 -35.47
CA VAL A 12 27.89 5.25 -34.56
C VAL A 12 28.73 5.42 -33.30
N LEU A 13 29.30 6.62 -33.14
CA LEU A 13 29.89 7.08 -31.89
C LEU A 13 28.75 7.43 -30.93
N VAL A 14 28.54 6.61 -29.90
CA VAL A 14 27.71 6.98 -28.76
C VAL A 14 28.58 7.77 -27.79
N SER A 15 28.48 9.09 -27.85
CA SER A 15 29.02 9.98 -26.82
C SER A 15 28.12 9.92 -25.58
N VAL A 16 28.62 9.32 -24.50
CA VAL A 16 27.98 9.41 -23.18
C VAL A 16 28.39 10.75 -22.57
N SER A 17 27.48 11.73 -22.59
CA SER A 17 27.61 12.91 -21.76
C SER A 17 27.33 12.52 -20.31
N ALA A 18 28.34 12.62 -19.46
CA ALA A 18 28.18 12.56 -18.01
C ALA A 18 27.43 13.82 -17.54
N GLY A 19 26.10 13.74 -17.51
CA GLY A 19 25.23 14.72 -16.89
C GLY A 19 25.12 14.46 -15.39
N ALA A 20 25.34 15.50 -14.59
CA ALA A 20 25.34 15.46 -13.14
C ALA A 20 24.06 14.82 -12.57
N ALA A 21 24.24 13.96 -11.58
CA ALA A 21 23.16 13.37 -10.80
C ALA A 21 22.34 14.48 -10.11
N GLN A 22 21.12 14.66 -10.58
CA GLN A 22 20.10 15.42 -9.87
C GLN A 22 19.14 14.39 -9.29
N SER A 23 19.05 14.35 -7.97
CA SER A 23 18.24 13.40 -7.21
C SER A 23 16.75 13.73 -7.36
N GLY A 24 16.19 13.40 -8.52
CA GLY A 24 14.78 13.14 -8.73
C GLY A 24 14.53 11.63 -8.76
N ILE A 25 13.26 11.22 -8.65
CA ILE A 25 12.87 9.84 -8.95
C ILE A 25 13.22 9.60 -10.41
N ALA A 26 14.11 8.65 -10.70
CA ALA A 26 14.65 8.45 -12.05
C ALA A 26 13.52 8.30 -13.08
N GLY A 27 13.47 9.21 -14.07
CA GLY A 27 12.51 9.18 -15.18
C GLY A 27 11.24 10.04 -15.01
N LEU A 28 11.08 10.78 -13.90
CA LEU A 28 9.96 11.73 -13.72
C LEU A 28 10.42 13.19 -13.85
N PRO A 29 9.56 14.09 -14.36
CA PRO A 29 9.80 15.52 -14.24
C PRO A 29 9.96 15.91 -12.76
N SER A 30 10.99 16.71 -12.46
CA SER A 30 11.21 17.23 -11.11
C SER A 30 10.33 18.45 -10.80
N GLU A 31 9.61 18.98 -11.78
CA GLU A 31 8.70 20.12 -11.59
C GLU A 31 7.25 19.66 -11.52
N VAL A 32 6.51 20.18 -10.54
CA VAL A 32 5.09 19.90 -10.34
C VAL A 32 4.33 21.22 -10.24
N ASP A 33 3.39 21.46 -11.14
CA ASP A 33 2.48 22.59 -11.09
C ASP A 33 1.25 22.20 -10.23
N PHE A 34 1.03 22.91 -9.12
CA PHE A 34 -0.08 22.65 -8.19
C PHE A 34 -1.27 23.54 -8.52
N TYR A 35 -2.36 22.97 -9.04
CA TYR A 35 -3.58 23.69 -9.42
C TYR A 35 -4.60 23.79 -8.28
N ALA A 36 -5.61 24.63 -8.47
CA ALA A 36 -6.68 24.80 -7.50
C ALA A 36 -7.44 23.49 -7.24
N ILE A 37 -7.80 23.24 -5.98
CA ILE A 37 -8.66 22.11 -5.61
C ILE A 37 -10.08 22.42 -6.04
N VAL A 38 -10.69 21.47 -6.73
CA VAL A 38 -12.10 21.52 -7.08
C VAL A 38 -12.86 20.80 -5.98
N ALA A 39 -13.87 21.45 -5.42
CA ALA A 39 -14.67 20.80 -4.40
C ALA A 39 -16.14 21.20 -4.56
N ASP A 40 -17.04 20.22 -4.41
CA ASP A 40 -18.49 20.43 -4.45
C ASP A 40 -19.05 20.81 -3.07
N VAL A 41 -18.23 21.45 -2.24
CA VAL A 41 -18.60 21.96 -0.92
C VAL A 41 -18.90 23.44 -1.00
N ALA A 42 -19.99 23.86 -0.37
CA ALA A 42 -20.38 25.27 -0.27
C ALA A 42 -19.47 26.13 0.65
N ASP A 43 -18.51 25.52 1.36
CA ASP A 43 -17.64 26.20 2.33
C ASP A 43 -16.25 26.49 1.76
N GLY A 44 -16.06 27.71 1.25
CA GLY A 44 -14.79 28.18 0.71
C GLY A 44 -13.62 28.18 1.71
N GLY A 45 -13.89 28.20 3.02
CA GLY A 45 -12.85 28.11 4.06
C GLY A 45 -12.21 26.72 4.10
N LYS A 46 -13.02 25.66 3.97
CA LYS A 46 -12.53 24.27 3.88
C LYS A 46 -11.68 24.05 2.63
N ILE A 47 -12.12 24.59 1.49
CA ILE A 47 -11.37 24.47 0.23
C ILE A 47 -9.97 25.11 0.37
N ALA A 48 -9.91 26.33 0.89
CA ALA A 48 -8.64 27.02 1.12
C ALA A 48 -7.71 26.25 2.07
N MET A 49 -8.25 25.74 3.18
CA MET A 49 -7.48 24.96 4.15
C MET A 49 -6.91 23.66 3.55
N THR A 50 -7.72 22.91 2.81
CA THR A 50 -7.25 21.69 2.15
C THR A 50 -6.20 22.00 1.08
N GLN A 51 -6.38 23.09 0.36
CA GLN A 51 -5.48 23.52 -0.70
C GLN A 51 -4.12 23.96 -0.15
N ASP A 52 -4.10 24.72 0.95
CA ASP A 52 -2.88 25.07 1.67
C ASP A 52 -2.16 23.84 2.22
N LEU A 53 -2.91 22.89 2.76
CA LEU A 53 -2.36 21.67 3.33
C LEU A 53 -1.68 20.79 2.28
N PHE A 54 -2.37 20.45 1.19
CA PHE A 54 -1.80 19.62 0.13
C PHE A 54 -0.61 20.33 -0.53
N TYR A 55 -0.68 21.64 -0.74
CA TYR A 55 0.45 22.42 -1.28
C TYR A 55 1.67 22.36 -0.36
N THR A 56 1.48 22.59 0.95
CA THR A 56 2.57 22.53 1.95
C THR A 56 3.18 21.14 2.03
N GLN A 57 2.35 20.10 2.00
CA GLN A 57 2.84 18.72 2.05
C GLN A 57 3.57 18.35 0.76
N LEU A 58 3.09 18.79 -0.40
CA LEU A 58 3.76 18.56 -1.68
C LEU A 58 5.16 19.20 -1.69
N MET A 59 5.27 20.45 -1.23
CA MET A 59 6.57 21.13 -1.07
C MET A 59 7.52 20.41 -0.11
N SER A 60 7.02 19.56 0.79
CA SER A 60 7.85 18.82 1.74
C SER A 60 8.49 17.55 1.15
N PHE A 61 8.11 17.14 -0.06
CA PHE A 61 8.73 16.00 -0.73
C PHE A 61 10.10 16.39 -1.31
N ASN A 62 11.12 15.58 -1.00
CA ASN A 62 12.44 15.75 -1.56
C ASN A 62 12.48 15.32 -3.03
N GLY A 63 13.20 16.07 -3.86
CA GLY A 63 13.41 15.72 -5.27
C GLY A 63 12.38 16.28 -6.23
N ILE A 64 11.46 17.13 -5.76
CA ILE A 64 10.53 17.90 -6.60
C ILE A 64 10.57 19.39 -6.28
N THR A 65 10.22 20.21 -7.26
CA THR A 65 9.99 21.66 -7.15
C THR A 65 8.54 21.93 -7.47
N VAL A 66 7.83 22.62 -6.59
CA VAL A 66 6.39 22.87 -6.74
C VAL A 66 6.15 24.31 -7.19
N THR A 67 5.49 24.50 -8.33
CA THR A 67 4.99 25.80 -8.79
C THR A 67 3.58 26.03 -8.25
N ASP A 68 3.34 27.18 -7.62
CA ASP A 68 2.01 27.55 -7.13
C ASP A 68 1.10 28.03 -8.27
N LYS A 69 0.11 27.21 -8.65
CA LYS A 69 -0.96 27.55 -9.61
C LYS A 69 -2.35 27.54 -8.94
N ARG A 70 -2.41 27.67 -7.61
CA ARG A 70 -3.65 27.57 -6.80
C ARG A 70 -4.75 28.59 -7.12
N LYS A 71 -4.46 29.60 -7.93
CA LYS A 71 -5.44 30.59 -8.43
C LYS A 71 -6.12 30.17 -9.74
N THR A 72 -5.67 29.08 -10.34
CA THR A 72 -6.14 28.58 -11.64
C THR A 72 -6.66 27.16 -11.44
N ARG A 73 -7.87 26.87 -11.92
CA ARG A 73 -8.39 25.50 -11.94
C ARG A 73 -7.70 24.71 -13.04
N TYR A 74 -7.51 23.41 -12.82
CA TYR A 74 -6.90 22.55 -13.81
C TYR A 74 -7.66 22.57 -15.15
N GLN A 75 -9.00 22.53 -15.10
CA GLN A 75 -9.84 22.55 -16.32
C GLN A 75 -9.69 23.85 -17.13
N ASP A 76 -9.42 24.98 -16.45
CA ASP A 76 -9.24 26.28 -17.11
C ASP A 76 -7.85 26.40 -17.78
N ALA A 77 -6.91 25.53 -17.42
CA ALA A 77 -5.53 25.54 -17.89
C ALA A 77 -5.19 24.36 -18.82
N ALA A 78 -6.17 23.54 -19.20
CA ALA A 78 -5.96 22.28 -19.93
C ALA A 78 -5.16 22.46 -21.24
N ASP A 79 -5.35 23.57 -21.95
CA ASP A 79 -4.66 23.88 -23.21
C ASP A 79 -3.26 24.54 -23.01
N GLU A 80 -2.94 24.95 -21.77
CA GLU A 80 -1.70 25.67 -21.42
C GLU A 80 -0.79 24.85 -20.48
N LEU A 81 -1.06 23.55 -20.34
CA LEU A 81 -0.26 22.67 -19.50
C LEU A 81 1.18 22.57 -20.03
N ARG A 82 2.13 22.66 -19.09
CA ARG A 82 3.56 22.54 -19.40
C ARG A 82 3.92 21.09 -19.68
N PRO A 83 4.50 20.75 -20.86
CA PRO A 83 4.89 19.38 -21.17
C PRO A 83 6.06 18.88 -20.32
N ASP A 84 6.84 19.79 -19.73
CA ASP A 84 8.03 19.50 -18.93
C ASP A 84 7.75 19.46 -17.41
N ALA A 85 6.49 19.61 -16.98
CA ALA A 85 6.08 19.56 -15.59
C ALA A 85 4.89 18.60 -15.40
N LEU A 86 4.80 17.98 -14.23
CA LEU A 86 3.60 17.25 -13.83
C LEU A 86 2.52 18.24 -13.39
N ALA A 87 1.26 17.97 -13.70
CA ALA A 87 0.14 18.77 -13.21
C ALA A 87 -0.58 18.04 -12.07
N PHE A 88 -0.58 18.64 -10.88
CA PHE A 88 -1.29 18.11 -9.72
C PHE A 88 -2.60 18.87 -9.49
N HIS A 89 -3.69 18.14 -9.30
CA HIS A 89 -4.94 18.70 -8.82
C HIS A 89 -5.68 17.70 -7.93
N ALA A 90 -6.65 18.18 -7.15
CA ALA A 90 -7.48 17.34 -6.31
C ALA A 90 -8.97 17.68 -6.48
N GLU A 91 -9.81 16.66 -6.36
CA GLU A 91 -11.26 16.79 -6.31
C GLU A 91 -11.80 16.30 -4.96
N ILE A 92 -12.68 17.06 -4.34
CA ILE A 92 -13.38 16.67 -3.11
C ILE A 92 -14.89 16.73 -3.34
N LYS A 93 -15.57 15.60 -3.15
CA LYS A 93 -17.02 15.49 -3.29
C LYS A 93 -17.64 15.13 -1.95
N GLU A 94 -18.66 15.89 -1.55
CA GLU A 94 -19.48 15.58 -0.38
C GLU A 94 -20.74 14.86 -0.86
N SER A 95 -21.06 13.73 -0.24
CA SER A 95 -22.33 13.03 -0.36
C SER A 95 -23.05 13.01 0.99
N GLU A 96 -24.30 12.53 1.05
CA GLU A 96 -25.16 12.62 2.26
C GLU A 96 -24.52 12.09 3.56
N ALA A 97 -23.52 11.20 3.49
CA ALA A 97 -22.80 10.68 4.66
C ALA A 97 -21.29 10.45 4.47
N GLU A 98 -20.75 10.66 3.27
CA GLU A 98 -19.37 10.31 2.94
C GLU A 98 -18.70 11.40 2.10
N TRP A 99 -17.39 11.53 2.27
CA TRP A 99 -16.53 12.45 1.57
C TRP A 99 -15.59 11.65 0.66
N GLU A 100 -15.62 11.91 -0.63
CA GLU A 100 -14.65 11.36 -1.56
C GLU A 100 -13.56 12.40 -1.82
N CYS A 101 -12.29 12.01 -1.72
CA CYS A 101 -11.16 12.83 -2.13
C CYS A 101 -10.33 12.07 -3.15
N THR A 102 -10.20 12.64 -4.35
CA THR A 102 -9.40 12.09 -5.43
C THR A 102 -8.25 13.03 -5.74
N LEU A 103 -7.03 12.51 -5.69
CA LEU A 103 -5.82 13.22 -6.10
C LEU A 103 -5.43 12.76 -7.50
N TYR A 104 -5.03 13.71 -8.34
CA TYR A 104 -4.63 13.48 -9.72
C TYR A 104 -3.21 14.00 -9.95
N MET A 105 -2.44 13.23 -10.71
CA MET A 105 -1.15 13.63 -11.27
C MET A 105 -1.17 13.35 -12.76
N ASP A 106 -1.21 14.42 -13.56
CA ASP A 106 -1.21 14.36 -15.01
C ASP A 106 0.20 14.54 -15.57
N PHE A 107 0.47 13.83 -16.67
CA PHE A 107 1.67 13.89 -17.48
C PHE A 107 1.31 14.54 -18.82
N PRO A 108 1.43 15.88 -18.96
CA PRO A 108 0.94 16.57 -20.15
C PRO A 108 1.64 16.12 -21.45
N ALA A 109 2.92 15.77 -21.39
CA ALA A 109 3.65 15.24 -22.54
C ALA A 109 3.21 13.83 -22.98
N GLU A 110 2.71 13.01 -22.05
CA GLU A 110 2.32 11.61 -22.31
C GLU A 110 0.80 11.44 -22.48
N GLY A 111 0.00 12.45 -22.11
CA GLY A 111 -1.46 12.35 -22.05
C GLY A 111 -1.94 11.30 -21.04
N LYS A 112 -1.14 11.04 -20.00
CA LYS A 112 -1.40 10.02 -18.97
C LYS A 112 -1.79 10.69 -17.66
N THR A 113 -2.69 10.06 -16.91
CA THR A 113 -3.09 10.50 -15.57
C THR A 113 -2.93 9.34 -14.59
N VAL A 114 -2.31 9.61 -13.44
CA VAL A 114 -2.30 8.71 -12.27
C VAL A 114 -3.20 9.34 -11.21
N SER A 115 -4.04 8.54 -10.56
CA SER A 115 -4.95 9.06 -9.54
C SER A 115 -5.10 8.12 -8.36
N VAL A 116 -5.37 8.68 -7.19
CA VAL A 116 -5.70 7.96 -5.95
C VAL A 116 -6.99 8.54 -5.40
N SER A 117 -8.04 7.72 -5.28
CA SER A 117 -9.32 8.09 -4.66
C SER A 117 -9.51 7.35 -3.33
N ASN A 118 -9.95 8.08 -2.31
CA ASN A 118 -10.32 7.55 -1.00
C ASN A 118 -11.66 8.13 -0.54
N THR A 119 -12.43 7.33 0.20
CA THR A 119 -13.66 7.75 0.87
C THR A 119 -13.44 7.91 2.38
N TYR A 120 -14.10 8.91 2.96
CA TYR A 120 -13.95 9.31 4.35
C TYR A 120 -15.31 9.59 4.98
N ASP A 121 -15.50 9.19 6.24
CA ASP A 121 -16.71 9.52 7.02
C ASP A 121 -16.73 10.99 7.50
N SER A 122 -15.65 11.74 7.29
CA SER A 122 -15.56 13.15 7.64
C SER A 122 -14.47 13.88 6.85
N TYR A 123 -14.74 15.14 6.53
CA TYR A 123 -13.77 16.04 5.91
C TYR A 123 -12.44 16.14 6.66
N TYR A 124 -12.46 16.15 8.01
CA TYR A 124 -11.22 16.26 8.80
C TYR A 124 -10.27 15.08 8.61
N LYS A 125 -10.79 13.89 8.24
CA LYS A 125 -9.92 12.75 7.94
C LYS A 125 -9.11 12.94 6.67
N ILE A 126 -9.65 13.65 5.66
CA ILE A 126 -8.91 14.06 4.47
C ILE A 126 -7.68 14.86 4.89
N LEU A 127 -7.84 15.82 5.81
CA LEU A 127 -6.74 16.64 6.30
C LEU A 127 -5.70 15.83 7.06
N THR A 128 -6.11 14.89 7.91
CA THR A 128 -5.16 14.09 8.68
C THR A 128 -4.41 13.06 7.83
N GLU A 129 -5.00 12.59 6.73
CA GLU A 129 -4.41 11.58 5.86
C GLU A 129 -3.75 12.13 4.59
N ALA A 130 -3.89 13.42 4.31
CA ALA A 130 -3.37 14.09 3.11
C ALA A 130 -1.91 13.71 2.77
N LYS A 131 -1.03 13.62 3.78
CA LYS A 131 0.38 13.29 3.58
C LYS A 131 0.54 11.85 3.10
N THR A 132 -0.21 10.94 3.71
CA THR A 132 -0.21 9.53 3.37
C THR A 132 -0.78 9.32 1.97
N THR A 133 -1.87 10.01 1.62
CA THR A 133 -2.46 9.93 0.27
C THR A 133 -1.52 10.46 -0.81
N LEU A 134 -0.82 11.58 -0.57
CA LEU A 134 0.23 12.07 -1.47
C LEU A 134 1.37 11.07 -1.61
N GLN A 135 1.83 10.46 -0.51
CA GLN A 135 2.88 9.44 -0.56
C GLN A 135 2.48 8.22 -1.41
N THR A 136 1.21 7.80 -1.35
CA THR A 136 0.67 6.75 -2.22
C THR A 136 0.73 7.17 -3.68
N LEU A 137 0.23 8.37 -4.01
CA LEU A 137 0.26 8.89 -5.38
C LEU A 137 1.68 8.92 -5.97
N PHE A 138 2.67 9.38 -5.22
CA PHE A 138 4.08 9.38 -5.65
C PHE A 138 4.69 7.99 -5.78
N SER A 139 4.23 7.03 -4.98
CA SER A 139 4.70 5.64 -5.06
C SER A 139 4.16 4.97 -6.33
N ASP A 140 2.89 5.19 -6.64
CA ASP A 140 2.25 4.73 -7.88
C ASP A 140 2.89 5.38 -9.11
N LEU A 141 3.24 6.66 -8.99
CA LEU A 141 3.96 7.41 -10.01
C LEU A 141 5.34 6.80 -10.30
N ALA A 142 6.10 6.46 -9.26
CA ALA A 142 7.41 5.84 -9.39
C ALA A 142 7.29 4.44 -10.03
N ALA A 143 6.28 3.66 -9.64
CA ALA A 143 6.02 2.34 -10.22
C ALA A 143 5.66 2.43 -11.71
N ALA A 144 4.83 3.40 -12.09
CA ALA A 144 4.40 3.64 -13.45
C ALA A 144 5.55 4.01 -14.42
N VAL A 145 6.64 4.60 -13.91
CA VAL A 145 7.84 4.93 -14.70
C VAL A 145 8.78 3.74 -14.84
N THR A 146 8.89 2.90 -13.81
CA THR A 146 9.67 1.66 -13.90
C THR A 146 9.11 0.65 -14.91
N ASP A 147 7.79 0.58 -15.09
CA ASP A 147 7.16 -0.29 -16.09
C ASP A 147 7.40 0.19 -17.54
N THR A 148 7.67 1.48 -17.74
CA THR A 148 7.84 2.05 -19.09
C THR A 148 9.25 1.79 -19.66
N SER A 149 10.23 1.44 -18.81
CA SER A 149 11.61 1.15 -19.25
C SER A 149 11.86 -0.31 -19.67
N ALA A 150 10.83 -1.17 -19.66
CA ALA A 150 10.96 -2.60 -19.95
C ALA A 150 10.37 -3.04 -21.31
N ALA A 151 10.13 -2.11 -22.23
CA ALA A 151 9.68 -2.43 -23.59
C ALA A 151 10.87 -2.70 -24.54
N ALA A 152 11.56 -3.83 -24.34
CA ALA A 152 12.21 -4.59 -25.41
C ALA A 152 12.82 -5.89 -24.83
N THR A 153 12.05 -6.98 -24.86
CA THR A 153 12.42 -8.22 -25.57
C THR A 153 11.31 -9.22 -25.31
N ASP A 154 10.50 -9.40 -26.34
CA ASP A 154 9.54 -10.47 -26.48
C ASP A 154 10.30 -11.80 -26.54
N THR A 155 10.18 -12.64 -25.51
CA THR A 155 10.25 -14.10 -25.69
C THR A 155 9.46 -14.79 -24.58
N SER A 156 8.29 -15.28 -24.98
CA SER A 156 7.51 -16.26 -24.24
C SER A 156 8.38 -17.43 -23.76
N SER A 157 8.51 -17.57 -22.45
CA SER A 157 8.74 -18.86 -21.81
C SER A 157 8.04 -18.84 -20.46
N ALA A 158 6.96 -19.62 -20.35
CA ALA A 158 6.17 -19.76 -19.14
C ALA A 158 7.03 -20.32 -18.00
N ARG A 159 7.65 -19.42 -17.24
CA ARG A 159 8.16 -19.68 -15.90
C ARG A 159 7.07 -19.19 -14.97
N ARG A 160 6.51 -20.10 -14.15
CA ARG A 160 5.57 -19.73 -13.08
C ARG A 160 6.31 -18.79 -12.14
N ASP A 161 6.09 -17.49 -12.27
CA ASP A 161 6.53 -16.51 -11.30
C ASP A 161 5.75 -16.80 -10.01
N ALA A 162 6.48 -17.23 -8.99
CA ALA A 162 5.91 -17.38 -7.66
C ALA A 162 5.34 -16.02 -7.25
N ILE A 163 4.07 -15.98 -6.86
CA ILE A 163 3.46 -14.76 -6.33
C ILE A 163 4.25 -14.36 -5.09
N VAL A 164 5.04 -13.29 -5.21
CA VAL A 164 5.81 -12.76 -4.09
C VAL A 164 4.86 -11.86 -3.28
N PRO A 165 4.52 -12.19 -2.02
CA PRO A 165 3.69 -11.33 -1.21
C PRO A 165 4.42 -10.00 -0.98
N THR A 166 3.66 -8.90 -1.02
CA THR A 166 4.09 -7.57 -0.56
C THR A 166 3.20 -7.14 0.60
N LEU A 167 3.70 -6.32 1.54
CA LEU A 167 2.93 -5.88 2.70
C LEU A 167 1.66 -5.13 2.28
N GLU A 168 1.74 -4.46 1.14
CA GLU A 168 0.62 -3.78 0.52
C GLU A 168 -0.38 -4.76 -0.11
N GLY A 169 0.07 -5.74 -0.89
CA GLY A 169 -0.81 -6.73 -1.52
C GLY A 169 -1.62 -7.54 -0.51
N ILE A 170 -1.03 -7.82 0.66
CA ILE A 170 -1.69 -8.53 1.75
C ILE A 170 -2.48 -7.63 2.70
N SER A 171 -2.40 -6.30 2.55
CA SER A 171 -3.16 -5.38 3.40
C SER A 171 -4.66 -5.53 3.15
N GLY A 172 -5.47 -5.32 4.19
CA GLY A 172 -6.91 -5.48 4.17
C GLY A 172 -7.43 -6.31 5.34
N THR A 173 -8.72 -6.65 5.27
CA THR A 173 -9.39 -7.48 6.27
C THR A 173 -9.43 -8.93 5.81
N TRP A 174 -9.09 -9.84 6.71
CA TRP A 174 -9.00 -11.27 6.49
C TRP A 174 -9.86 -12.02 7.51
N SER A 175 -10.30 -13.22 7.15
CA SER A 175 -11.07 -14.12 8.01
C SER A 175 -10.79 -15.59 7.67
N GLY A 176 -11.23 -16.55 8.49
CA GLY A 176 -11.08 -17.98 8.18
C GLY A 176 -10.73 -18.88 9.37
N GLU A 177 -10.42 -18.32 10.53
CA GLU A 177 -10.23 -19.10 11.77
C GLU A 177 -11.52 -19.11 12.61
N GLU A 178 -11.81 -20.24 13.25
CA GLU A 178 -13.05 -20.49 14.00
C GLU A 178 -13.32 -19.42 15.06
N ASN A 179 -12.32 -19.10 15.89
CA ASN A 179 -12.48 -18.18 17.01
C ASN A 179 -12.10 -16.73 16.73
N ILE A 180 -11.72 -16.44 15.49
CA ILE A 180 -11.37 -15.09 15.04
C ILE A 180 -12.52 -14.54 14.21
N ASN A 181 -12.98 -13.35 14.58
CA ASN A 181 -13.97 -12.63 13.80
C ASN A 181 -13.33 -12.03 12.54
N LYS A 182 -12.25 -11.26 12.72
CA LYS A 182 -11.48 -10.67 11.61
C LYS A 182 -10.04 -10.38 11.99
N ILE A 183 -9.20 -10.32 10.98
CA ILE A 183 -7.78 -10.00 11.06
C ILE A 183 -7.55 -8.83 10.13
N VAL A 184 -7.07 -7.72 10.65
CA VAL A 184 -6.82 -6.51 9.85
C VAL A 184 -5.32 -6.34 9.71
N ILE A 185 -4.84 -6.34 8.46
CA ILE A 185 -3.46 -6.01 8.12
C ILE A 185 -3.45 -4.61 7.50
N LEU A 186 -2.73 -3.70 8.13
CA LEU A 186 -2.53 -2.34 7.66
C LEU A 186 -1.33 -2.27 6.73
N ARG A 187 -1.37 -1.33 5.79
CA ARG A 187 -0.20 -0.96 4.99
C ARG A 187 0.94 -0.56 5.95
N GLY A 188 2.12 -1.16 5.79
CA GLY A 188 3.27 -0.93 6.68
C GLY A 188 3.51 -1.99 7.75
N GLY A 189 2.87 -3.16 7.66
CA GLY A 189 3.29 -4.32 8.45
C GLY A 189 2.82 -4.29 9.91
N ARG A 190 1.70 -3.62 10.18
CA ARG A 190 1.02 -3.64 11.48
C ARG A 190 -0.41 -4.14 11.28
N GLY A 191 -1.02 -4.62 12.35
CA GLY A 191 -2.39 -5.10 12.28
C GLY A 191 -2.98 -5.41 13.63
N PHE A 192 -4.19 -5.94 13.62
CA PHE A 192 -4.83 -6.47 14.80
C PHE A 192 -5.79 -7.61 14.45
N VAL A 193 -5.96 -8.50 15.41
CA VAL A 193 -6.89 -9.63 15.38
C VAL A 193 -8.03 -9.32 16.33
N ILE A 194 -9.27 -9.47 15.87
CA ILE A 194 -10.47 -9.37 16.72
C ILE A 194 -11.04 -10.78 16.85
N PHE A 195 -11.07 -11.27 18.08
CA PHE A 195 -11.66 -12.56 18.43
C PHE A 195 -13.18 -12.46 18.50
N ARG A 196 -13.88 -13.58 18.33
CA ARG A 196 -15.36 -13.61 18.43
C ARG A 196 -15.87 -13.24 19.83
N ASN A 197 -15.04 -13.40 20.86
CA ASN A 197 -15.33 -12.94 22.22
C ASN A 197 -15.11 -11.43 22.44
N GLY A 198 -14.77 -10.67 21.38
CA GLY A 198 -14.53 -9.22 21.42
C GLY A 198 -13.12 -8.80 21.84
N ALA A 199 -12.24 -9.72 22.21
CA ALA A 199 -10.85 -9.38 22.53
C ALA A 199 -10.11 -8.92 21.26
N SER A 200 -9.21 -7.94 21.44
CA SER A 200 -8.35 -7.42 20.38
C SER A 200 -6.88 -7.68 20.70
N MET A 201 -6.14 -8.17 19.71
CA MET A 201 -4.72 -8.46 19.81
C MET A 201 -3.96 -7.75 18.70
N ASN A 202 -3.00 -6.89 19.05
CA ASN A 202 -2.15 -6.23 18.06
C ASN A 202 -1.17 -7.24 17.46
N ILE A 203 -0.87 -7.11 16.17
CA ILE A 203 0.13 -7.92 15.45
C ILE A 203 1.09 -7.03 14.66
N SER A 204 2.33 -7.49 14.50
CA SER A 204 3.26 -7.05 13.47
C SER A 204 3.23 -8.05 12.32
N VAL A 205 3.44 -7.56 11.11
CA VAL A 205 3.45 -8.35 9.87
C VAL A 205 4.71 -8.00 9.11
N GLU A 206 5.51 -9.00 8.80
CA GLU A 206 6.70 -8.86 7.97
C GLU A 206 6.69 -9.90 6.85
N ILE A 207 7.45 -9.63 5.79
CA ILE A 207 7.69 -10.61 4.73
C ILE A 207 9.14 -11.05 4.81
N LYS A 208 9.33 -12.36 4.97
CA LYS A 208 10.65 -12.97 5.07
C LYS A 208 10.69 -14.21 4.20
N ASN A 209 11.65 -14.28 3.28
CA ASN A 209 11.82 -15.40 2.36
C ASN A 209 10.53 -15.75 1.57
N GLY A 210 9.75 -14.73 1.18
CA GLY A 210 8.49 -14.90 0.46
C GLY A 210 7.31 -15.40 1.31
N GLN A 211 7.46 -15.47 2.63
CA GLN A 211 6.40 -15.83 3.57
C GLN A 211 5.95 -14.61 4.35
N VAL A 212 4.66 -14.56 4.65
CA VAL A 212 4.03 -13.56 5.52
C VAL A 212 4.13 -14.07 6.95
N ILE A 213 4.89 -13.37 7.78
CA ILE A 213 5.05 -13.67 9.19
C ILE A 213 4.24 -12.64 9.99
N CYS A 214 3.16 -13.10 10.62
CA CYS A 214 2.36 -12.30 11.54
C CYS A 214 2.74 -12.68 12.98
N THR A 215 3.01 -11.74 13.86
CA THR A 215 3.36 -12.02 15.26
C THR A 215 2.61 -11.10 16.20
N GLN A 216 2.03 -11.66 17.26
CA GLN A 216 1.44 -10.90 18.36
C GLN A 216 2.45 -9.89 18.91
N THR A 217 1.98 -8.67 19.11
CA THR A 217 2.71 -7.60 19.78
C THR A 217 2.08 -7.31 21.13
N GLY A 218 2.92 -7.17 22.16
CA GLY A 218 2.47 -6.98 23.53
C GLY A 218 2.19 -8.29 24.28
N LYS A 219 1.82 -8.15 25.55
CA LYS A 219 1.60 -9.28 26.46
C LYS A 219 0.38 -10.09 26.05
N SER A 220 0.47 -11.41 26.23
CA SER A 220 -0.66 -12.29 25.98
C SER A 220 -1.76 -12.07 27.03
N ASN A 221 -2.99 -12.32 26.64
CA ASN A 221 -4.12 -12.33 27.55
C ASN A 221 -4.89 -13.64 27.38
N ALA A 222 -5.61 -14.02 28.43
CA ALA A 222 -6.33 -15.28 28.45
C ALA A 222 -7.53 -15.31 27.48
N SER A 223 -8.08 -14.16 27.09
CA SER A 223 -9.12 -14.04 26.06
C SER A 223 -8.60 -14.35 24.65
N PHE A 224 -7.29 -14.44 24.42
CA PHE A 224 -6.69 -14.90 23.16
C PHE A 224 -6.71 -16.44 23.01
N PHE A 225 -7.09 -17.17 24.07
CA PHE A 225 -7.18 -18.63 24.09
C PHE A 225 -8.62 -19.09 24.36
N PRO A 226 -9.58 -18.81 23.46
CA PRO A 226 -11.01 -19.11 23.68
C PRO A 226 -11.34 -20.60 23.76
N ASP A 227 -10.50 -21.47 23.20
CA ASP A 227 -10.67 -22.94 23.26
C ASP A 227 -10.16 -23.56 24.57
N MET A 228 -9.68 -22.73 25.50
CA MET A 228 -9.08 -23.17 26.75
C MET A 228 -10.01 -22.83 27.93
N PRO A 229 -10.13 -23.73 28.94
CA PRO A 229 -10.79 -23.39 30.19
C PRO A 229 -10.20 -22.12 30.80
N ARG A 230 -11.09 -21.22 31.26
CA ARG A 230 -10.73 -19.85 31.65
C ARG A 230 -9.61 -19.79 32.69
N GLU A 231 -9.66 -20.67 33.69
CA GLU A 231 -8.70 -20.74 34.79
C GLU A 231 -7.29 -21.11 34.30
N ILE A 232 -7.19 -22.06 33.38
CA ILE A 232 -5.93 -22.47 32.77
C ILE A 232 -5.40 -21.35 31.88
N ALA A 233 -6.28 -20.70 31.09
CA ALA A 233 -5.90 -19.60 30.22
C ALA A 233 -5.34 -18.39 30.98
N LEU A 234 -5.88 -18.09 32.19
CA LEU A 234 -5.36 -17.03 33.06
C LEU A 234 -3.91 -17.27 33.45
N VAL A 235 -3.58 -18.50 33.85
CA VAL A 235 -2.22 -18.87 34.26
C VAL A 235 -1.29 -18.93 33.05
N ALA A 236 -1.74 -19.54 31.96
CA ALA A 236 -0.95 -19.71 30.75
C ALA A 236 -0.56 -18.39 30.09
N ALA A 237 -1.49 -17.43 30.01
CA ALA A 237 -1.25 -16.15 29.35
C ALA A 237 -0.11 -15.32 29.98
N LEU A 238 0.20 -15.53 31.27
CA LEU A 238 1.27 -14.82 31.96
C LEU A 238 2.66 -15.12 31.39
N ASN A 239 2.85 -16.35 30.89
CA ASN A 239 4.15 -16.85 30.42
C ASN A 239 4.10 -17.34 28.96
N ALA A 240 2.99 -17.11 28.25
CA ALA A 240 2.83 -17.56 26.88
C ALA A 240 3.82 -16.85 25.94
N GLU A 241 4.43 -17.62 25.04
CA GLU A 241 5.09 -17.05 23.87
C GLU A 241 4.06 -16.28 23.02
N PRO A 242 4.49 -15.23 22.28
CA PRO A 242 3.60 -14.53 21.34
C PRO A 242 3.00 -15.49 20.32
N ILE A 243 1.68 -15.37 20.09
CA ILE A 243 1.02 -16.11 19.01
C ILE A 243 1.61 -15.64 17.67
N ALA A 244 1.96 -16.58 16.80
CA ALA A 244 2.57 -16.28 15.52
C ALA A 244 1.94 -17.08 14.38
N TRP A 245 1.96 -16.52 13.18
CA TRP A 245 1.54 -17.17 11.95
C TRP A 245 2.63 -17.06 10.91
N THR A 246 2.85 -18.15 10.20
CA THR A 246 3.76 -18.24 9.08
C THR A 246 2.95 -18.70 7.88
N LEU A 247 2.69 -17.78 6.95
CA LEU A 247 1.71 -17.95 5.88
C LEU A 247 2.35 -17.73 4.50
N SER A 248 1.81 -18.41 3.50
CA SER A 248 2.14 -18.23 2.09
C SER A 248 0.94 -17.68 1.35
N LEU A 249 1.15 -16.68 0.50
CA LEU A 249 0.13 -16.19 -0.43
C LEU A 249 -0.04 -17.18 -1.58
N THR A 250 -1.26 -17.64 -1.79
CA THR A 250 -1.60 -18.60 -2.85
C THR A 250 -2.05 -17.89 -4.12
N GLU A 251 -2.07 -18.62 -5.24
CA GLU A 251 -2.58 -18.15 -6.54
C GLU A 251 -4.03 -17.66 -6.49
N ASN A 252 -4.82 -18.18 -5.55
CA ASN A 252 -6.23 -17.83 -5.39
C ASN A 252 -6.43 -16.61 -4.47
N GLY A 253 -5.36 -15.90 -4.09
CA GLY A 253 -5.42 -14.72 -3.22
C GLY A 253 -5.69 -15.03 -1.75
N THR A 254 -5.48 -16.28 -1.31
CA THR A 254 -5.60 -16.68 0.10
C THR A 254 -4.24 -16.73 0.79
N LEU A 255 -4.20 -16.50 2.11
CA LEU A 255 -3.01 -16.74 2.92
C LEU A 255 -3.17 -18.07 3.65
N SER A 256 -2.27 -19.03 3.45
CA SER A 256 -2.36 -20.35 4.08
C SER A 256 -1.04 -20.76 4.72
N GLY A 257 -1.08 -21.43 5.86
CA GLY A 257 0.13 -21.84 6.58
C GLY A 257 -0.14 -22.30 8.00
N ILE A 258 0.81 -22.02 8.88
CA ILE A 258 0.81 -22.53 10.26
C ILE A 258 0.68 -21.39 11.26
N LYS A 259 -0.20 -21.59 12.24
CA LYS A 259 -0.31 -20.79 13.46
C LYS A 259 0.38 -21.52 14.62
N LYS A 260 1.34 -20.87 15.28
CA LYS A 260 1.93 -21.32 16.54
C LYS A 260 1.20 -20.63 17.71
N THR A 261 0.61 -21.42 18.60
CA THR A 261 -0.19 -20.94 19.75
C THR A 261 -0.13 -21.94 20.90
N LEU A 262 -0.85 -21.68 22.00
CA LEU A 262 -1.09 -22.67 23.05
C LEU A 262 -2.40 -23.43 22.82
N ARG A 263 -2.41 -24.70 23.23
CA ARG A 263 -3.60 -25.54 23.33
C ARG A 263 -3.69 -26.17 24.72
N THR A 264 -4.91 -26.48 25.15
CA THR A 264 -5.17 -27.27 26.35
C THR A 264 -4.60 -28.68 26.18
N ARG A 265 -3.79 -29.10 27.16
CA ARG A 265 -3.36 -30.49 27.31
C ARG A 265 -4.37 -31.22 28.18
N TYR A 266 -4.83 -32.37 27.71
CA TYR A 266 -5.74 -33.23 28.47
C TYR A 266 -4.99 -34.44 29.02
N ASP A 267 -5.23 -34.77 30.29
CA ASP A 267 -4.78 -36.00 30.93
C ASP A 267 -6.01 -36.72 31.50
N GLY A 268 -6.25 -37.96 31.08
CA GLY A 268 -7.44 -38.72 31.48
C GLY A 268 -8.80 -38.08 31.11
N GLY A 269 -8.83 -37.12 30.18
CA GLY A 269 -10.04 -36.37 29.80
C GLY A 269 -10.26 -35.07 30.58
N GLU A 270 -9.42 -34.78 31.58
CA GLU A 270 -9.43 -33.52 32.31
C GLU A 270 -8.36 -32.57 31.75
N ALA A 271 -8.67 -31.27 31.75
CA ALA A 271 -7.72 -30.26 31.30
C ALA A 271 -6.59 -30.10 32.33
N ALA A 272 -5.41 -30.61 32.02
CA ALA A 272 -4.28 -30.74 32.94
C ALA A 272 -3.24 -29.63 32.79
N GLY A 273 -3.27 -28.85 31.70
CA GLY A 273 -2.35 -27.74 31.48
C GLY A 273 -2.34 -27.25 30.05
N THR A 274 -1.19 -26.72 29.61
CA THR A 274 -1.01 -26.19 28.26
C THR A 274 0.19 -26.80 27.55
N GLU A 275 0.14 -26.80 26.23
CA GLU A 275 1.27 -27.13 25.36
C GLU A 275 1.28 -26.23 24.13
N THR A 276 2.46 -26.05 23.55
CA THR A 276 2.60 -25.36 22.27
C THR A 276 2.02 -26.24 21.17
N ALA A 277 1.19 -25.62 20.32
CA ALA A 277 0.55 -26.26 19.20
C ALA A 277 0.82 -25.50 17.90
N GLU A 278 0.96 -26.26 16.83
CA GLU A 278 1.01 -25.77 15.46
C GLU A 278 -0.29 -26.19 14.75
N ILE A 279 -1.04 -25.21 14.27
CA ILE A 279 -2.38 -25.41 13.70
C ILE A 279 -2.36 -24.90 12.26
N GLY A 280 -2.80 -25.72 11.31
CA GLY A 280 -3.00 -25.29 9.93
C GLY A 280 -4.13 -24.28 9.82
N VAL A 281 -3.89 -23.16 9.15
CA VAL A 281 -4.88 -22.09 8.97
C VAL A 281 -4.93 -21.63 7.51
N THR A 282 -6.08 -21.12 7.10
CA THR A 282 -6.26 -20.44 5.81
C THR A 282 -7.10 -19.20 6.02
N TRP A 283 -6.62 -18.08 5.49
CA TRP A 283 -7.26 -16.79 5.55
C TRP A 283 -7.75 -16.37 4.17
N HIS A 284 -8.96 -15.83 4.15
CA HIS A 284 -9.64 -15.28 2.99
C HIS A 284 -9.81 -13.79 3.18
N LYS A 285 -9.43 -13.02 2.16
CA LYS A 285 -9.63 -11.58 2.14
C LYS A 285 -11.13 -11.29 2.07
N GLN A 286 -11.64 -10.49 2.99
CA GLN A 286 -13.02 -10.02 2.95
C GLN A 286 -13.13 -8.97 1.84
N GLN A 287 -14.14 -9.12 0.99
CA GLN A 287 -14.52 -8.12 0.00
C GLN A 287 -15.15 -6.91 0.66
#